data_AF-A0A8T6P6W7-F1
#
_entry.id   AF-A0A8T6P6W7-F1
#
_cell.length_a   1.000
_cell.length_b   1.000
_cell.length_c   1.000
_cell.angle_alpha   90.00
_cell.angle_beta   90.00
_cell.angle_gamma   90.00
#
_symmetry.space_group_name_H-M   'P 1'
#
loop_
_entity.id
_entity.type
_entity.pdbx_description
1 polymer ?
#
loop_
_entity_poly.entity_id
_entity_poly.type
_entity_poly.pdbx_seq_one_letter_code
_entity_poly.pdbx_strand_id
1 'polypeptide(L)'
;REQTKQACRQDALAGDADKLRNFTRSLAFKDEAWRYLLFPVYLATYVYDEETYQIVINGQTGSIGGERPVAWIKIALVAAAAFIPAFGLGILGLIFPPLFFLVALVLAAGIGGVVVLITSARRIIDPELTKEGRP
;
A
#
# COMPACT_ATOMS: atom_id res chain seq x y z
N ARG A 1 -48.67 41.79 -13.22
CA ARG A 1 -47.42 41.20 -12.68
C ARG A 1 -46.78 42.08 -11.60
N GLU A 2 -46.65 43.39 -11.82
CA GLU A 2 -46.12 44.32 -10.79
C GLU A 2 -47.05 44.48 -9.58
N GLN A 3 -48.37 44.55 -9.78
CA GLN A 3 -49.34 44.65 -8.68
C GLN A 3 -49.37 43.41 -7.77
N THR A 4 -49.14 42.22 -8.33
CA THR A 4 -49.06 40.95 -7.56
C THR A 4 -47.81 40.91 -6.67
N LYS A 5 -46.69 41.48 -7.13
CA LYS A 5 -45.46 41.62 -6.31
C LYS A 5 -45.67 42.60 -5.16
N GLN A 6 -46.43 43.66 -5.37
CA GLN A 6 -46.69 44.67 -4.33
C GLN A 6 -47.59 44.11 -3.23
N ALA A 7 -48.61 43.32 -3.58
CA ALA A 7 -49.46 42.62 -2.61
C ALA A 7 -48.67 41.61 -1.76
N CYS A 8 -47.84 40.76 -2.38
CA CYS A 8 -46.97 39.82 -1.65
C CYS A 8 -45.97 40.51 -0.71
N ARG A 9 -45.51 41.72 -1.07
CA ARG A 9 -44.55 42.47 -0.26
C ARG A 9 -45.22 43.15 0.95
N GLN A 10 -46.50 43.51 0.84
CA GLN A 10 -47.28 44.02 1.96
C GLN A 10 -47.67 42.89 2.93
N ASP A 11 -48.05 41.71 2.43
CA ASP A 11 -48.34 40.55 3.30
C ASP A 11 -47.10 40.06 4.06
N ALA A 12 -45.91 40.12 3.46
CA ALA A 12 -44.66 39.79 4.14
C ALA A 12 -44.21 40.82 5.20
N LEU A 13 -44.84 42.00 5.23
CA LEU A 13 -44.61 43.04 6.25
C LEU A 13 -45.76 43.12 7.27
N ALA A 14 -46.96 42.66 6.91
CA ALA A 14 -48.14 42.58 7.76
C ALA A 14 -48.20 41.28 8.57
N GLY A 15 -47.70 40.18 8.00
CA GLY A 15 -47.26 39.03 8.78
C GLY A 15 -45.92 39.37 9.40
N ASP A 16 -45.80 39.16 10.71
CA ASP A 16 -44.65 39.39 11.58
C ASP A 16 -43.40 38.58 11.14
N ALA A 17 -42.93 38.81 9.91
CA ALA A 17 -41.75 38.22 9.29
C ALA A 17 -40.54 39.14 9.44
N ASP A 18 -40.58 40.02 10.43
CA ASP A 18 -39.40 40.65 10.97
C ASP A 18 -38.63 39.60 11.78
N LYS A 19 -37.36 39.42 11.37
CA LYS A 19 -36.31 38.64 12.04
C LYS A 19 -36.15 37.17 11.66
N LEU A 20 -35.92 36.87 10.37
CA LEU A 20 -35.04 35.74 10.01
C LEU A 20 -34.08 36.11 8.87
N ARG A 21 -33.38 37.25 8.98
CA ARG A 21 -32.22 37.56 8.15
C ARG A 21 -31.02 37.86 9.04
N ASN A 22 -30.42 36.77 9.52
CA ASN A 22 -29.04 36.63 10.01
C ASN A 22 -29.02 35.46 10.98
N PHE A 23 -29.12 34.25 10.44
CA PHE A 23 -28.86 33.06 11.22
C PHE A 23 -27.34 32.87 11.32
N THR A 24 -26.67 33.71 12.12
CA THR A 24 -25.30 33.45 12.56
C THR A 24 -25.38 32.41 13.66
N ARG A 25 -25.35 31.14 13.27
CA ARG A 25 -25.26 30.04 14.23
C ARG A 25 -23.84 30.01 14.77
N SER A 26 -23.62 30.70 15.88
CA SER A 26 -22.50 30.44 16.77
C SER A 26 -22.66 29.01 17.29
N LEU A 27 -21.98 28.07 16.64
CA LEU A 27 -21.82 26.71 17.14
C LEU A 27 -20.89 26.79 18.34
N ALA A 28 -21.44 27.13 19.50
CA ALA A 28 -20.78 26.86 20.77
C ALA A 28 -20.79 25.34 20.96
N PHE A 29 -19.75 24.67 20.43
CA PHE A 29 -19.46 23.27 20.71
C PHE A 29 -19.15 23.16 22.21
N LYS A 30 -20.19 22.96 23.02
CA LYS A 30 -20.08 22.92 24.49
C LYS A 30 -19.99 21.50 25.04
N ASP A 31 -20.18 20.50 24.18
CA ASP A 31 -20.06 19.08 24.51
C ASP A 31 -19.33 18.40 23.37
N GLU A 32 -18.02 18.24 23.54
CA GLU A 32 -17.15 17.43 22.66
C GLU A 32 -17.55 15.95 22.86
N ALA A 33 -18.64 15.53 22.23
CA ALA A 33 -19.10 14.15 22.28
C ALA A 33 -18.23 13.30 21.35
N TRP A 34 -17.20 12.68 21.92
CA TRP A 34 -16.35 11.70 21.23
C TRP A 34 -17.23 10.59 20.65
N ARG A 35 -17.19 10.43 19.32
CA ARG A 35 -17.92 9.37 18.62
C ARG A 35 -16.88 8.41 18.05
N TYR A 36 -16.84 7.20 18.58
CA TYR A 36 -15.97 6.15 18.04
C TYR A 36 -16.46 5.77 16.64
N LEU A 37 -15.65 6.08 15.63
CA LEU A 37 -15.83 5.61 14.26
C LEU A 37 -15.04 4.32 14.11
N LEU A 38 -15.74 3.23 13.81
CA LEU A 38 -15.11 1.95 13.50
C LEU A 38 -14.67 1.97 12.04
N PHE A 39 -13.38 1.79 11.78
CA PHE A 39 -12.87 1.51 10.44
C PHE A 39 -12.99 0.01 10.13
N PRO A 40 -13.36 -0.36 8.89
CA PRO A 40 -13.44 -1.76 8.50
C PRO A 40 -12.02 -2.34 8.40
N VAL A 41 -11.66 -3.24 9.31
CA VAL A 41 -10.39 -3.99 9.33
C VAL A 41 -10.73 -5.46 9.55
N TYR A 42 -10.15 -6.34 8.74
CA TYR A 42 -10.33 -7.79 8.86
C TYR A 42 -9.04 -8.42 9.40
N LEU A 43 -9.16 -9.27 10.42
CA LEU A 43 -8.03 -10.01 10.99
C LEU A 43 -8.29 -11.51 10.81
N ALA A 44 -7.29 -12.21 10.27
CA ALA A 44 -7.31 -13.66 10.13
C ALA A 44 -6.03 -14.23 10.75
N THR A 45 -6.17 -15.31 11.52
CA THR A 45 -5.04 -16.07 12.06
C THR A 45 -5.10 -17.49 11.51
N TYR A 46 -3.97 -17.97 11.01
CA TYR A 46 -3.83 -19.34 10.54
C TYR A 46 -2.54 -19.95 11.11
N VAL A 47 -2.57 -21.24 11.36
CA VAL A 47 -1.41 -21.98 11.86
C VAL A 47 -0.80 -22.73 10.68
N TYR A 48 0.51 -22.56 10.49
CA TYR A 48 1.29 -23.23 9.45
C TYR A 48 2.62 -23.67 10.06
N ASP A 49 2.96 -24.96 9.93
CA ASP A 49 4.23 -25.52 10.44
C ASP A 49 4.47 -25.20 11.94
N GLU A 50 3.43 -25.35 12.77
CA GLU A 50 3.43 -25.04 14.21
C GLU A 50 3.61 -23.55 14.58
N GLU A 51 3.78 -22.67 13.59
CA GLU A 51 3.85 -21.23 13.77
C GLU A 51 2.49 -20.56 13.47
N THR A 52 2.15 -19.55 14.28
CA THR A 52 0.91 -18.78 14.11
C THR A 52 1.17 -17.53 13.28
N TYR A 53 0.49 -17.43 12.15
CA TYR A 53 0.60 -16.29 11.24
C TYR A 53 -0.66 -15.44 11.30
N GLN A 54 -0.47 -14.12 11.47
CA GLN A 54 -1.55 -13.15 11.50
C GLN A 54 -1.55 -12.31 10.22
N ILE A 55 -2.71 -12.26 9.57
CA ILE A 55 -2.99 -11.42 8.41
C ILE A 55 -3.98 -10.35 8.83
N VAL A 56 -3.68 -9.11 8.44
CA VAL A 56 -4.51 -7.93 8.67
C VAL A 56 -4.82 -7.32 7.31
N ILE A 57 -6.11 -7.11 7.02
CA ILE A 57 -6.56 -6.56 5.74
C ILE A 57 -7.32 -5.27 6.01
N ASN A 58 -6.91 -4.19 5.33
CA ASN A 58 -7.66 -2.94 5.33
C ASN A 58 -8.94 -3.11 4.51
N GLY A 59 -10.10 -2.93 5.15
CA GLY A 59 -11.40 -3.11 4.49
C GLY A 59 -11.79 -1.99 3.51
N GLN A 60 -11.03 -0.89 3.44
CA GLN A 60 -11.24 0.18 2.46
C GLN A 60 -10.34 0.06 1.24
N THR A 61 -9.04 -0.21 1.43
CA THR A 61 -8.08 -0.30 0.31
C THR A 61 -7.82 -1.72 -0.16
N GLY A 62 -8.16 -2.73 0.64
CA GLY A 62 -7.83 -4.13 0.35
C GLY A 62 -6.34 -4.46 0.56
N SER A 63 -5.56 -3.52 1.12
CA SER A 63 -4.16 -3.74 1.45
C SER A 63 -4.00 -4.84 2.49
N ILE A 64 -3.07 -5.76 2.25
CA ILE A 64 -2.83 -6.93 3.08
C ILE A 64 -1.50 -6.71 3.81
N GLY A 65 -1.58 -6.49 5.12
CA GLY A 65 -0.45 -6.49 6.02
C GLY A 65 -0.37 -7.79 6.81
N GLY A 66 0.82 -8.17 7.25
CA GLY A 66 1.02 -9.36 8.07
C GLY A 66 2.23 -10.15 7.67
N GLU A 67 2.52 -11.16 8.49
CA GLU A 67 3.67 -12.02 8.31
C GLU A 67 3.31 -13.18 7.37
N ARG A 68 4.19 -13.47 6.41
CA ARG A 68 3.98 -14.52 5.40
C ARG A 68 5.03 -15.63 5.56
N PRO A 69 4.64 -16.90 5.44
CA PRO A 69 5.57 -18.01 5.56
C PRO A 69 6.61 -17.93 4.46
N VAL A 70 7.87 -18.04 4.85
CA VAL A 70 8.99 -18.00 3.94
C VAL A 70 9.19 -19.40 3.36
N ALA A 71 9.12 -19.53 2.04
CA ALA A 71 9.38 -20.80 1.36
C ALA A 71 10.89 -21.08 1.29
N TRP A 72 11.47 -21.57 2.38
CA TRP A 72 12.91 -21.85 2.52
C TRP A 72 13.46 -22.74 1.41
N ILE A 73 12.71 -23.76 0.98
CA ILE A 73 13.11 -24.65 -0.12
C ILE A 73 13.28 -23.87 -1.45
N LYS A 74 12.38 -22.92 -1.74
CA LYS A 74 12.48 -22.10 -2.96
C LYS A 74 13.73 -21.22 -2.91
N ILE A 75 14.03 -20.64 -1.74
CA ILE A 75 15.24 -19.83 -1.53
C ILE A 75 16.48 -20.70 -1.66
N ALA A 76 16.51 -21.88 -1.02
CA ALA A 76 17.62 -22.81 -1.08
C ALA A 76 17.90 -23.29 -2.51
N LEU A 77 16.86 -23.58 -3.29
CA LEU A 77 17.00 -23.99 -4.69
C LEU A 77 17.59 -22.87 -5.53
N VAL A 78 17.09 -21.64 -5.41
CA VAL A 78 17.64 -20.48 -6.12
C VAL A 78 19.09 -20.21 -5.71
N ALA A 79 19.39 -20.30 -4.43
CA ALA A 79 20.75 -20.13 -3.91
C ALA A 79 21.71 -21.22 -4.45
N ALA A 80 21.29 -22.48 -4.42
CA ALA A 80 22.08 -23.60 -4.94
C ALA A 80 22.28 -23.48 -6.46
N ALA A 81 21.25 -23.12 -7.21
CA ALA A 81 21.32 -22.92 -8.65
C ALA A 81 22.27 -21.79 -9.06
N ALA A 82 22.43 -20.76 -8.23
CA ALA A 82 23.42 -19.71 -8.45
C ALA A 82 24.83 -20.14 -7.98
N PHE A 83 24.91 -20.82 -6.83
CA PHE A 83 26.18 -21.14 -6.18
C PHE A 83 26.95 -22.26 -6.90
N ILE A 84 26.29 -23.35 -7.28
CA ILE A 84 26.92 -24.51 -7.93
C ILE A 84 27.68 -24.12 -9.21
N PRO A 85 27.07 -23.41 -10.19
CA PRO A 85 27.79 -23.01 -11.39
C PRO A 85 28.89 -21.98 -11.08
N ALA A 86 28.65 -21.02 -10.17
CA ALA A 86 29.66 -20.05 -9.78
C ALA A 86 30.91 -20.71 -9.16
N PHE A 87 30.69 -21.70 -8.29
CA PHE A 87 31.75 -22.44 -7.64
C PHE A 87 32.51 -23.34 -8.64
N GLY A 88 31.78 -24.10 -9.47
CA GLY A 88 32.39 -24.97 -10.49
C GLY A 88 33.20 -24.20 -11.53
N LEU A 89 32.66 -23.08 -12.01
CA LEU A 89 33.35 -22.20 -12.97
C LEU A 89 34.52 -21.44 -12.32
N GLY A 90 34.41 -21.09 -11.03
CA GLY A 90 35.51 -20.51 -10.27
C GLY A 90 36.72 -21.46 -10.16
N ILE A 91 36.47 -22.74 -9.86
CA ILE A 91 37.54 -23.76 -9.82
C ILE A 91 38.17 -23.97 -11.21
N LEU A 92 37.34 -24.04 -12.26
CA LEU A 92 37.83 -24.23 -13.63
C LEU A 92 38.62 -23.00 -14.15
N GLY A 93 38.19 -21.79 -13.78
CA GLY A 93 38.87 -20.54 -14.13
C GLY A 93 40.23 -20.37 -13.45
N LEU A 94 40.46 -21.02 -12.30
CA LEU A 94 41.78 -21.10 -11.67
C LEU A 94 42.80 -21.85 -12.54
N ILE A 95 42.32 -22.82 -13.34
CA ILE A 95 43.13 -23.63 -14.26
C ILE A 95 43.34 -22.91 -15.61
N PHE A 96 42.36 -22.13 -16.07
CA PHE A 96 42.44 -21.34 -17.31
C PHE A 96 42.00 -19.87 -17.11
N PRO A 97 42.95 -18.96 -16.79
CA PRO A 97 42.67 -17.56 -16.47
C PRO A 97 41.93 -16.74 -17.54
N PRO A 98 42.15 -16.91 -18.86
CA PRO A 98 41.47 -16.06 -19.84
C PRO A 98 39.97 -16.38 -20.01
N LEU A 99 39.53 -17.61 -19.72
CA LEU A 99 38.11 -17.98 -19.77
C LEU A 99 37.33 -17.50 -18.55
N PHE A 100 38.00 -17.35 -17.41
CA PHE A 100 37.40 -16.87 -16.16
C PHE A 100 36.71 -15.51 -16.32
N PHE A 101 37.36 -14.56 -17.00
CA PHE A 101 36.81 -13.23 -17.22
C PHE A 101 35.55 -13.22 -18.07
N LEU A 102 35.47 -14.07 -19.10
CA LEU A 102 34.28 -14.20 -19.95
C LEU A 102 33.10 -14.80 -19.18
N VAL A 103 33.37 -15.84 -18.39
CA VAL A 103 32.35 -16.51 -17.58
C VAL A 103 31.85 -15.61 -16.44
N ALA A 104 32.76 -14.90 -15.78
CA ALA A 104 32.42 -13.93 -14.74
C ALA A 104 31.52 -12.80 -15.28
N LEU A 105 31.75 -12.35 -16.52
CA LEU A 105 30.93 -11.33 -17.17
C LEU A 105 29.49 -11.85 -17.43
N VAL A 106 29.34 -13.09 -17.88
CA VAL A 106 28.02 -13.71 -18.10
C VAL A 106 27.28 -13.92 -16.78
N LEU A 107 27.97 -14.39 -15.73
CA LEU A 107 27.37 -14.54 -14.40
C LEU A 107 26.96 -13.19 -13.81
N ALA A 108 27.79 -12.15 -13.94
CA ALA A 108 27.47 -10.81 -13.47
C ALA A 108 26.24 -10.23 -14.19
N ALA A 109 26.15 -10.41 -15.51
CA ALA A 109 24.98 -10.03 -16.30
C ALA A 109 23.72 -10.83 -15.89
N GLY A 110 23.88 -12.13 -15.62
CA GLY A 110 22.80 -13.00 -15.15
C GLY A 110 22.26 -12.60 -13.78
N ILE A 111 23.15 -12.35 -12.81
CA ILE A 111 22.78 -11.90 -11.46
C ILE A 111 22.07 -10.53 -11.55
N GLY A 112 22.60 -9.61 -12.36
CA GLY A 112 21.97 -8.31 -12.61
C GLY A 112 20.55 -8.45 -13.18
N GLY A 113 20.36 -9.33 -14.17
CA GLY A 113 19.05 -9.61 -14.76
C GLY A 113 18.05 -10.20 -13.76
N VAL A 114 18.49 -11.13 -12.91
CA VAL A 114 17.65 -11.74 -11.86
C VAL A 114 17.24 -10.69 -10.82
N VAL A 115 18.15 -9.80 -10.41
CA VAL A 115 17.83 -8.70 -9.48
C VAL A 115 16.83 -7.72 -10.10
N VAL A 116 16.99 -7.39 -11.39
CA VAL A 116 16.04 -6.53 -12.12
C VAL A 116 14.66 -7.19 -12.24
N LEU A 117 14.60 -8.50 -12.46
CA LEU A 117 13.33 -9.25 -12.49
C LEU A 117 12.67 -9.32 -11.11
N ILE A 118 13.44 -9.50 -10.04
CA ILE A 118 12.90 -9.52 -8.67
C ILE A 118 12.39 -8.13 -8.27
N THR A 119 13.11 -7.07 -8.63
CA THR A 119 12.69 -5.68 -8.34
C THR A 119 11.50 -5.24 -9.20
N SER A 120 11.43 -5.66 -10.46
CA SER A 120 10.26 -5.41 -11.30
C SER A 120 9.03 -6.21 -10.84
N ALA A 121 9.21 -7.46 -10.42
CA ALA A 121 8.14 -8.27 -9.83
C ALA A 121 7.62 -7.65 -8.51
N ARG A 122 8.51 -7.11 -7.66
CA ARG A 122 8.11 -6.37 -6.45
C ARG A 122 7.30 -5.11 -6.79
N ARG A 123 7.65 -4.37 -7.85
CA ARG A 123 6.88 -3.19 -8.30
C ARG A 123 5.46 -3.54 -8.77
N ILE A 124 5.24 -4.73 -9.31
CA ILE A 124 3.94 -5.17 -9.82
C ILE A 124 3.03 -5.65 -8.68
N ILE A 125 3.61 -6.25 -7.64
CA ILE A 125 2.87 -6.85 -6.52
C ILE A 125 2.53 -5.81 -5.43
N ASP A 126 3.41 -4.85 -5.15
CA ASP A 126 3.21 -3.81 -4.12
C ASP A 126 3.24 -2.38 -4.72
N PRO A 127 2.21 -1.96 -5.47
CA PRO A 127 2.15 -0.57 -5.98
C PRO A 127 1.96 0.47 -4.86
N GLU A 128 1.48 0.07 -3.67
CA GLU A 128 1.22 0.97 -2.53
C GLU A 128 2.49 1.40 -1.78
N LEU A 129 3.54 0.57 -1.71
CA LEU A 129 4.81 0.93 -1.06
C LEU A 129 5.60 2.02 -1.80
N THR A 130 5.19 2.38 -3.03
CA THR A 130 5.78 3.50 -3.78
C THR A 130 5.15 4.84 -3.42
N LYS A 131 3.96 4.84 -2.79
CA LYS A 131 3.26 6.06 -2.36
C LYS A 131 3.69 6.54 -0.97
N GLU A 132 4.33 5.67 -0.20
CA GLU A 132 4.80 5.94 1.17
C GLU A 132 6.31 6.16 1.22
N GLY A 133 6.83 6.89 0.23
CA GLY A 133 8.08 7.62 0.38
C GLY A 133 7.83 8.80 1.33
N ARG A 134 8.36 8.68 2.55
CA ARG A 134 8.46 9.66 3.64
C ARG A 134 8.89 11.08 3.16
N PRO A 135 8.67 12.14 3.98
CA PRO A 135 8.30 13.52 3.59
C PRO A 135 9.18 14.22 2.55
#